data_AF-A0A5S9MGR2-F1
#
_entry.id   AF-A0A5S9MGR2-F1
#
_cell.length_a   1.000
_cell.length_b   1.000
_cell.length_c   1.000
_cell.angle_alpha   90.00
_cell.angle_beta   90.00
_cell.angle_gamma   90.00
#
_symmetry.space_group_name_H-M   'P 1'
#
loop_
_entity.id
_entity.type
_entity.pdbx_description
1 polymer ?
#
loop_
_entity_poly.entity_id
_entity_poly.type
_entity_poly.pdbx_seq_one_letter_code
_entity_poly.pdbx_strand_id
1 'polypeptide(L)' 'MSEDEQLELLASNGMLIKRPITTDGKRVTVGFNEDTFKSVWK' A
#
# COMPACT_ATOMS: atom_id res chain seq x y z
N MET A 1 7.62 -14.26 -12.48
CA MET A 1 6.86 -14.36 -11.22
C MET A 1 5.39 -14.20 -11.52
N SER A 2 4.56 -15.14 -11.07
CA SER A 2 3.11 -14.99 -11.02
C SER A 2 2.71 -13.93 -9.97
N GLU A 3 1.45 -13.53 -9.96
CA GLU A 3 0.90 -12.62 -8.94
C GLU A 3 0.98 -13.25 -7.54
N ASP A 4 0.67 -14.54 -7.41
CA ASP A 4 0.77 -15.27 -6.14
C ASP A 4 2.19 -15.26 -5.58
N GLU A 5 3.20 -15.50 -6.43
CA GLU A 5 4.60 -15.44 -6.01
C GLU A 5 5.00 -14.02 -5.56
N GLN A 6 4.44 -12.98 -6.17
CA GLN A 6 4.69 -11.58 -5.75
C GLN A 6 4.07 -11.30 -4.39
N LEU A 7 2.87 -11.80 -4.14
CA LEU A 7 2.20 -11.67 -2.84
C LEU A 7 2.97 -12.40 -1.74
N GLU A 8 3.42 -13.63 -1.99
CA GLU A 8 4.26 -14.39 -1.05
C GLU A 8 5.59 -13.68 -0.75
N LEU A 9 6.22 -13.09 -1.77
CA LEU A 9 7.45 -12.34 -1.60
C LEU A 9 7.24 -11.06 -0.75
N LEU A 10 6.18 -10.31 -1.01
CA LEU A 10 5.85 -9.11 -0.24
C LEU A 10 5.47 -9.44 1.21
N ALA A 11 4.76 -10.56 1.43
CA ALA A 11 4.39 -11.05 2.76
C ALA A 11 5.62 -11.53 3.56
N SER A 12 6.60 -12.15 2.89
CA SER A 12 7.83 -12.64 3.54
C SER A 12 8.85 -11.53 3.81
N ASN A 13 8.87 -10.45 3.02
CA ASN A 13 9.78 -9.32 3.22
C ASN A 13 9.05 -7.97 3.21
N GLY A 14 8.64 -7.53 4.40
CA GLY A 14 7.95 -6.26 4.58
C GLY A 14 8.76 -5.01 4.20
N MET A 15 10.09 -5.09 3.99
CA MET A 15 10.90 -3.95 3.50
C MET A 15 10.65 -3.62 2.03
N LEU A 16 10.08 -4.55 1.26
CA LEU A 16 9.71 -4.35 -0.13
C LEU A 16 8.39 -3.58 -0.28
N ILE A 17 7.60 -3.48 0.79
CA ILE A 17 6.32 -2.78 0.77
C ILE A 17 6.55 -1.27 0.90
N LYS A 18 5.97 -0.50 -0.01
CA LYS A 18 6.04 0.97 0.00
C LYS A 18 5.32 1.55 1.23
N ARG A 19 5.95 2.54 1.87
CA ARG A 19 5.47 3.20 3.10
C ARG A 19 5.35 4.71 2.89
N PRO A 20 4.48 5.43 3.63
CA PRO A 20 3.49 4.95 4.59
C PRO A 20 2.30 4.24 3.91
N ILE A 21 1.57 3.41 4.66
CA ILE A 21 0.30 2.83 4.23
C ILE A 21 -0.78 3.36 5.16
N THR A 22 -1.85 3.93 4.60
CA THR A 22 -2.99 4.45 5.36
C THR A 22 -4.25 3.76 4.86
N THR A 23 -5.06 3.23 5.78
CA THR A 23 -6.30 2.51 5.46
C THR A 23 -7.32 2.61 6.60
N ASP A 24 -8.61 2.65 6.25
CA ASP A 24 -9.76 2.54 7.17
C ASP A 24 -10.47 1.18 7.05
N GLY A 25 -9.86 0.24 6.31
CA GLY A 25 -10.45 -1.06 5.98
C GLY A 25 -11.33 -1.05 4.73
N LYS A 26 -11.66 0.11 4.15
CA LYS A 26 -12.41 0.24 2.88
C LYS A 26 -11.60 0.93 1.79
N ARG A 27 -10.81 1.93 2.16
CA ARG A 27 -9.95 2.72 1.27
C ARG A 27 -8.50 2.54 1.70
N VAL A 28 -7.57 2.61 0.75
CA VAL A 28 -6.13 2.51 1.03
C VAL A 28 -5.35 3.51 0.19
N THR A 29 -4.35 4.15 0.81
CA THR A 29 -3.33 4.95 0.12
C THR A 29 -1.95 4.41 0.47
N VAL A 30 -1.09 4.27 -0.56
CA VAL A 30 0.27 3.73 -0.42
C VAL A 30 1.29 4.78 -0.86
N GLY A 31 2.20 5.14 0.05
CA GLY A 31 3.03 6.32 -0.05
C GLY A 31 2.28 7.60 0.34
N PHE A 32 3.01 8.71 0.37
CA PHE A 32 2.41 10.02 0.61
C PHE A 32 2.41 10.85 -0.67
N ASN A 33 1.22 11.23 -1.10
CA ASN A 33 0.98 12.24 -2.12
C ASN A 33 -0.16 13.13 -1.62
N GLU A 34 0.06 14.44 -1.59
CA GLU A 34 -0.85 15.35 -0.91
C GLU A 34 -2.24 15.40 -1.58
N ASP A 35 -2.29 15.48 -2.90
CA ASP A 35 -3.55 15.54 -3.66
C ASP A 35 -4.37 14.26 -3.51
N THR A 36 -3.70 13.11 -3.59
CA THR A 36 -4.32 11.80 -3.38
C THR A 36 -4.85 11.68 -1.95
N PHE A 37 -4.05 12.10 -0.97
CA PHE A 37 -4.44 12.02 0.43
C PHE A 37 -5.64 12.91 0.73
N LYS A 38 -5.66 14.16 0.22
CA LYS A 38 -6.81 15.08 0.32
C LYS A 38 -8.06 14.51 -0.35
N SER A 39 -7.92 13.84 -1.50
CA SER A 39 -9.06 13.25 -2.22
C SER A 39 -9.68 12.05 -1.48
N VAL A 40 -8.86 11.24 -0.82
CA VAL A 40 -9.29 9.98 -0.19
C VAL A 40 -9.73 10.17 1.27
N TRP A 41 -9.10 11.09 2.01
CA TRP A 41 -9.22 11.20 3.48
C TRP A 41 -9.79 12.53 3.99
N LYS A 42 -10.13 13.48 3.12
CA LYS A 42 -10.72 14.77 3.51
C LYS A 42 -12.24 14.77 3.35
#